data_AF-A0A1Y1Z5R3-F1
#
_entry.id   AF-A0A1Y1Z5R3-F1
#
_cell.length_a   1.000
_cell.length_b   1.000
_cell.length_c   1.000
_cell.angle_alpha   90.00
_cell.angle_beta   90.00
_cell.angle_gamma   90.00
#
_symmetry.space_group_name_H-M   'P 1'
#
loop_
_entity.id
_entity.type
_entity.pdbx_description
1 polymer ?
#
loop_
_entity_poly.entity_id
_entity_poly.type
_entity_poly.pdbx_seq_one_letter_code
_entity_poly.pdbx_strand_id
1 'polypeptide(L)'
;CDEGYCCSKYGWCGKTSDYCSDGCQLEFGICNEINSTGNEKDIDDITDRCGEEYGKCADGLCCSKFGWCGTTSDHCGIGCQSQFGNC
;
A
#
# COMPACT_ATOMS: atom_id res chain seq x y z
N CYS A 1 12.29 12.55 12.89
CA CYS A 1 11.99 11.75 14.09
C CYS A 1 12.83 10.48 14.06
N ASP A 2 12.93 9.75 15.18
CA ASP A 2 13.57 8.42 15.18
C ASP A 2 12.86 7.47 14.21
N GLU A 3 13.55 6.43 13.78
CA GLU A 3 13.01 5.42 12.88
C GLU A 3 11.71 4.83 13.45
N GLY A 4 10.66 4.78 12.61
CA GLY A 4 9.35 4.28 13.03
C GLY A 4 8.45 5.29 13.77
N TYR A 5 8.83 6.58 13.83
CA TYR A 5 8.00 7.63 14.44
C TYR A 5 7.44 8.60 13.38
N CYS A 6 6.25 9.11 13.67
CA CYS A 6 5.57 10.14 12.88
C CYS A 6 5.99 11.53 13.35
N CYS A 7 5.98 12.51 12.44
CA CYS A 7 6.27 13.90 12.76
C CYS A 7 4.98 14.72 12.58
N SER A 8 4.41 15.26 13.65
CA SER A 8 3.19 16.08 13.54
C SER A 8 3.47 17.41 12.84
N LYS A 9 2.44 18.14 12.40
CA LYS A 9 2.56 19.49 11.81
C LYS A 9 3.26 20.52 12.69
N TYR A 10 3.37 20.24 13.97
CA TYR A 10 3.99 21.09 14.98
C TYR A 10 5.44 20.68 15.29
N GLY A 11 5.98 19.68 14.59
CA GLY A 11 7.35 19.20 14.76
C GLY A 11 7.54 18.27 15.96
N TRP A 12 6.46 17.72 16.54
CA TRP A 12 6.56 16.74 17.62
C TRP A 12 6.56 15.32 17.07
N CYS A 13 7.36 14.44 17.69
CA CYS A 13 7.48 13.06 17.28
C CYS A 13 6.61 12.13 18.14
N GLY A 14 5.88 11.20 17.53
CA GLY A 14 5.05 10.24 18.24
C GLY A 14 4.51 9.13 17.34
N LYS A 15 3.83 8.15 17.94
CA LYS A 15 3.25 6.99 17.23
C LYS A 15 1.71 6.97 17.24
N THR A 16 1.07 7.92 17.91
CA THR A 16 -0.39 8.01 17.95
C THR A 16 -0.92 8.82 16.76
N SER A 17 -2.22 8.71 16.49
CA SER A 17 -2.90 9.46 15.42
C SER A 17 -2.60 10.96 15.45
N ASP A 18 -2.44 11.57 16.62
CA ASP A 18 -2.13 13.00 16.75
C ASP A 18 -0.82 13.43 16.06
N TYR A 19 0.10 12.47 15.87
CA TYR A 19 1.37 12.67 15.20
C TYR A 19 1.38 12.14 13.77
N CYS A 20 0.58 11.11 13.50
CA CYS A 20 0.63 10.33 12.28
C CYS A 20 -0.50 10.64 11.29
N SER A 21 -1.54 11.38 11.71
CA SER A 21 -2.71 11.71 10.89
C SER A 21 -2.55 13.09 10.23
N ASP A 22 -3.61 13.89 10.19
CA ASP A 22 -3.67 15.15 9.44
C ASP A 22 -2.52 16.13 9.79
N GLY A 23 -1.79 16.55 8.76
CA GLY A 23 -0.64 17.44 8.88
C GLY A 23 0.66 16.74 9.29
N CYS A 24 0.73 15.41 9.28
CA CYS A 24 1.99 14.71 9.48
C CYS A 24 3.01 15.07 8.37
N GLN A 25 4.26 15.37 8.77
CA GLN A 25 5.33 15.82 7.91
C GLN A 25 6.15 14.64 7.36
N LEU A 26 5.89 14.30 6.09
CA LEU A 26 6.46 13.13 5.42
C LEU A 26 7.99 13.12 5.32
N GLU A 27 8.60 14.28 5.17
CA GLU A 27 10.05 14.40 5.10
C GLU A 27 10.74 14.11 6.44
N PHE A 28 9.98 14.13 7.54
CA PHE A 28 10.51 14.04 8.90
C PHE A 28 9.95 12.88 9.73
N GLY A 29 9.05 12.06 9.17
CA GLY A 29 8.46 10.90 9.84
C GLY A 29 7.51 10.09 8.95
N ILE A 30 7.05 8.96 9.49
CA ILE A 30 6.22 7.99 8.74
C ILE A 30 4.74 8.23 9.03
N CYS A 31 4.00 8.83 8.11
CA CYS A 31 2.59 9.20 8.31
C CYS A 31 1.63 8.04 8.00
N ASN A 32 0.51 7.94 8.74
CA ASN A 32 -0.46 6.84 8.64
C ASN A 32 -1.18 6.78 7.29
N GLU A 33 -1.34 7.91 6.61
CA GLU A 33 -1.96 7.94 5.28
C GLU A 33 -1.02 7.43 4.18
N ILE A 34 0.25 7.14 4.52
CA ILE A 34 1.29 6.73 3.56
C ILE A 34 2.07 5.51 4.07
N ASN A 35 1.44 4.66 4.89
CA ASN A 35 2.07 3.46 5.45
C ASN A 35 1.40 2.17 4.95
N SER A 36 1.18 2.09 3.64
CA SER A 36 1.48 0.85 2.93
C SER A 36 2.96 0.89 2.62
N THR A 37 3.75 0.23 3.46
CA THR A 37 5.16 -0.16 3.26
C THR A 37 5.75 0.20 1.90
N GLY A 38 6.50 1.29 1.82
CA GLY A 38 7.30 1.65 0.66
C GLY A 38 8.67 2.13 1.09
N ASN A 39 9.59 1.20 1.35
CA ASN A 39 10.99 1.52 1.14
C ASN A 39 11.19 1.68 -0.37
N GLU A 40 11.29 2.94 -0.79
CA GLU A 40 11.92 3.43 -2.01
C GLU A 40 11.64 2.68 -3.32
N LYS A 41 10.60 3.11 -4.04
CA LYS A 41 10.72 3.94 -5.26
C LYS A 41 9.43 3.86 -6.07
N ASP A 42 9.02 5.03 -6.53
CA ASP A 42 7.92 5.26 -7.47
C ASP A 42 6.55 4.95 -6.85
N ILE A 43 5.86 5.95 -6.30
CA ILE A 43 4.78 6.62 -7.05
C ILE A 43 4.39 5.83 -8.31
N ASP A 44 3.59 4.78 -8.12
CA ASP A 44 2.50 4.53 -9.04
C ASP A 44 1.33 3.92 -8.27
N ASP A 45 0.34 4.78 -8.05
CA ASP A 45 -1.00 4.54 -7.52
C ASP A 45 -1.82 3.66 -8.51
N ILE A 46 -1.25 2.51 -8.91
CA ILE A 46 -1.79 1.59 -9.93
C ILE A 46 -1.67 0.10 -9.52
N THR A 47 -0.82 -0.28 -8.55
CA THR A 47 -0.54 -1.71 -8.27
C THR A 47 -1.64 -2.50 -7.59
N ASP A 48 -2.75 -1.87 -7.20
CA ASP A 48 -3.95 -2.58 -6.78
C ASP A 48 -4.76 -3.11 -7.96
N ARG A 49 -4.48 -2.70 -9.21
CA ARG A 49 -5.19 -3.18 -10.40
C ARG A 49 -4.37 -4.21 -11.16
N CYS A 50 -5.08 -5.19 -11.72
CA CYS A 50 -4.51 -6.24 -12.55
C CYS A 50 -5.45 -6.64 -13.69
N GLY A 51 -4.91 -7.35 -14.66
CA GLY A 51 -5.61 -7.76 -15.87
C GLY A 51 -4.86 -7.33 -17.12
N GLU A 52 -5.46 -7.57 -18.28
CA GLU A 52 -4.83 -7.31 -19.58
C GLU A 52 -4.37 -5.84 -19.76
N GLU A 53 -5.14 -4.89 -19.23
CA GLU A 53 -4.84 -3.45 -19.31
C GLU A 53 -3.85 -2.97 -18.24
N TYR A 54 -3.84 -3.62 -17.06
CA TYR A 54 -3.11 -3.13 -15.88
C TYR A 54 -1.87 -3.97 -15.52
N GLY A 55 -1.70 -5.13 -16.16
CA GLY A 55 -0.59 -6.03 -15.91
C GLY A 55 -0.84 -6.98 -14.74
N LYS A 56 0.26 -7.49 -14.17
CA LYS A 56 0.23 -8.48 -13.11
C LYS A 56 0.35 -7.83 -11.74
N CYS A 57 -0.27 -8.44 -10.75
CA CYS A 57 -0.04 -8.12 -9.36
C CYS A 57 1.41 -8.39 -8.95
N ALA A 58 1.84 -7.71 -7.88
CA ALA A 58 3.10 -7.99 -7.22
C ALA A 58 3.19 -9.47 -6.75
N ASP A 59 4.42 -9.95 -6.58
CA ASP A 59 4.67 -11.32 -6.18
C ASP A 59 3.95 -11.68 -4.87
N GLY A 60 3.32 -12.85 -4.83
CA GLY A 60 2.52 -13.31 -3.70
C GLY A 60 1.08 -12.79 -3.65
N LEU A 61 0.69 -11.86 -4.53
CA LEU A 61 -0.70 -11.39 -4.65
C LEU A 61 -1.46 -12.15 -5.74
N CYS A 62 -2.77 -12.29 -5.53
CA CYS A 62 -3.73 -12.86 -6.45
C CYS A 62 -4.44 -11.75 -7.22
N CYS A 63 -4.74 -11.99 -8.49
CA CYS A 63 -5.54 -11.08 -9.30
C CYS A 63 -7.00 -11.52 -9.29
N SER A 64 -7.87 -10.77 -8.63
CA SER A 64 -9.30 -11.10 -8.57
C SER A 64 -9.96 -11.02 -9.95
N LYS A 65 -11.14 -11.64 -10.08
CA LYS A 65 -11.97 -11.53 -11.30
C LYS A 65 -12.37 -10.11 -11.67
N PHE A 66 -12.25 -9.16 -10.73
CA PHE A 66 -12.59 -7.75 -10.91
C PHE A 66 -11.37 -6.90 -11.27
N GLY A 67 -10.21 -7.53 -11.47
CA GLY A 67 -8.98 -6.84 -11.82
C GLY A 67 -8.39 -6.08 -10.65
N TRP A 68 -8.43 -6.69 -9.46
CA TRP A 68 -7.83 -6.15 -8.24
C TRP A 68 -6.83 -7.13 -7.62
N CYS A 69 -5.72 -6.62 -7.11
CA CYS A 69 -4.68 -7.39 -6.44
C CYS A 69 -4.96 -7.54 -4.95
N GLY A 70 -4.76 -8.75 -4.43
CA GLY A 70 -4.93 -9.00 -3.00
C GLY A 70 -4.60 -10.43 -2.61
N THR A 71 -4.59 -10.71 -1.30
CA THR A 71 -4.26 -12.04 -0.75
C THR A 71 -5.45 -12.77 -0.16
N THR A 72 -6.64 -12.15 -0.15
CA THR A 72 -7.83 -12.76 0.46
C THR A 72 -8.44 -13.80 -0.47
N SER A 73 -9.30 -14.66 0.09
CA SER A 73 -10.05 -15.66 -0.68
C SER A 73 -10.88 -15.07 -1.81
N ASP A 74 -11.32 -13.83 -1.70
CA ASP A 74 -12.09 -13.15 -2.77
C ASP A 74 -11.20 -12.80 -3.98
N HIS A 75 -9.90 -12.67 -3.76
CA HIS A 75 -8.90 -12.39 -4.79
C HIS A 75 -8.30 -13.67 -5.34
N CYS A 76 -7.97 -14.63 -4.48
CA CYS A 76 -7.33 -15.90 -4.83
C CYS A 76 -8.31 -17.03 -5.16
N GLY A 77 -9.60 -16.82 -4.91
CA GLY A 77 -10.63 -17.84 -5.08
C GLY A 77 -11.15 -17.96 -6.50
N ILE A 78 -12.43 -18.31 -6.62
CA ILE A 78 -13.06 -18.59 -7.91
C ILE A 78 -13.08 -17.32 -8.77
N GLY A 79 -12.44 -17.42 -9.94
CA GLY A 79 -12.32 -16.32 -10.90
C GLY A 79 -11.01 -15.53 -10.77
N CYS A 80 -10.09 -15.98 -9.93
CA CYS A 80 -8.73 -15.44 -9.93
C CYS A 80 -8.08 -15.58 -11.32
N GLN A 81 -7.49 -14.49 -11.81
CA GLN A 81 -6.86 -14.40 -13.13
C GLN A 81 -5.39 -14.82 -13.03
N SER A 82 -5.12 -16.11 -13.21
CA SER A 82 -3.79 -16.73 -13.00
C SER A 82 -2.69 -16.21 -13.92
N GLN A 83 -3.05 -15.58 -15.04
CA GLN A 83 -2.06 -14.90 -15.89
C GLN A 83 -1.52 -13.62 -15.26
N PHE A 84 -2.28 -13.02 -14.35
CA PHE A 84 -2.02 -11.71 -13.74
C PHE A 84 -1.82 -11.78 -12.22
N GLY A 85 -1.82 -12.95 -11.60
CA GLY A 85 -1.56 -13.12 -10.18
C GLY A 85 -1.44 -14.58 -9.76
N ASN A 86 -1.16 -14.80 -8.47
CA ASN A 86 -0.91 -16.11 -7.89
C ASN A 86 -2.22 -16.77 -7.44
N CYS A 87 -2.90 -17.43 -8.37
CA CYS A 87 -3.98 -18.37 -8.10
C CYS A 87 -3.41 -19.80 -7.97
#